data_AF-A0A5J9SDF2-F1
#
_entry.id   AF-A0A5J9SDF2-F1
#
_cell.length_a   1.000
_cell.length_b   1.000
_cell.length_c   1.000
_cell.angle_alpha   90.00
_cell.angle_beta   90.00
_cell.angle_gamma   90.00
#
_symmetry.space_group_name_H-M   'P 1'
#
loop_
_entity.id
_entity.type
_entity.pdbx_description
1 polymer ?
#
loop_
_entity_poly.entity_id
_entity_poly.type
_entity_poly.pdbx_seq_one_letter_code
_entity_poly.pdbx_strand_id
1 'polypeptide(L)'
;KGRSGGTVSLNLPPGFRFHPSDEEIITCYLTHKVRDYNFTAVAIGEVDINKSEPWELPSKAKMGEKEWYFYCLKDRKYPTGLKANRATEAGYWKATGKD
;
A
#
# COMPACT_ATOMS: atom_id res chain seq x y z
N LYS A 1 20.49 -13.03 -1.02
CA LYS A 1 20.24 -12.90 -2.49
C LYS A 1 19.03 -11.99 -2.66
N GLY A 2 19.27 -10.68 -2.82
CA GLY A 2 18.22 -9.67 -2.84
C GLY A 2 17.37 -9.79 -4.09
N ARG A 3 16.05 -9.89 -3.94
CA ARG A 3 15.11 -9.76 -5.06
C ARG A 3 15.09 -8.29 -5.45
N SER A 4 15.76 -7.96 -6.55
CA SER A 4 15.55 -6.73 -7.31
C SER A 4 14.07 -6.64 -7.68
N GLY A 5 13.33 -5.74 -7.04
CA GLY A 5 11.97 -5.38 -7.43
C GLY A 5 12.01 -4.67 -8.77
N GLY A 6 12.03 -5.44 -9.86
CA GLY A 6 11.88 -4.89 -11.20
C GLY A 6 10.48 -4.29 -11.30
N THR A 7 10.41 -2.99 -11.57
CA THR A 7 9.20 -2.35 -12.07
C THR A 7 8.83 -3.06 -13.37
N VAL A 8 7.72 -3.81 -13.36
CA VAL A 8 7.20 -4.39 -14.60
C VAL A 8 6.75 -3.21 -15.46
N SER A 9 7.53 -2.86 -16.47
CA SER A 9 7.13 -1.88 -17.48
C SER A 9 6.01 -2.50 -18.30
N LEU A 10 4.78 -2.29 -17.85
CA LEU A 10 3.61 -2.63 -18.64
C LEU A 10 3.60 -1.69 -19.85
N ASN A 11 3.65 -2.25 -21.07
CA ASN A 11 3.53 -1.50 -22.32
C ASN A 11 2.09 -1.03 -22.50
N LEU A 12 1.70 -0.03 -21.71
CA LEU A 12 0.37 0.55 -21.71
C LEU A 12 0.31 1.77 -22.63
N PRO A 13 -0.81 2.02 -23.31
CA PRO A 13 -1.00 3.23 -24.10
C PRO A 13 -0.80 4.50 -23.25
N PRO A 14 -0.29 5.60 -23.84
CA PRO A 14 -0.19 6.88 -23.14
C PRO A 14 -1.51 7.30 -22.51
N GLY A 15 -1.45 7.80 -21.27
CA GLY A 15 -2.62 8.23 -20.51
C GLY A 15 -3.31 7.13 -19.70
N PHE A 16 -3.00 5.85 -19.94
CA PHE A 16 -3.47 4.79 -19.06
C PHE A 16 -2.82 4.90 -17.69
N ARG A 17 -3.63 4.87 -16.63
CA ARG A 17 -3.17 4.96 -15.25
C ARG A 17 -3.91 3.97 -14.38
N PHE A 18 -3.23 3.55 -13.31
CA PHE A 18 -3.89 2.84 -12.24
C PHE A 18 -4.73 3.83 -11.43
N HIS A 19 -6.05 3.78 -11.63
CA HIS A 19 -7.02 4.63 -10.96
C HIS A 19 -8.28 3.80 -10.62
N PRO A 20 -8.15 2.79 -9.74
CA PRO A 20 -9.27 1.95 -9.35
C PRO A 20 -10.29 2.76 -8.52
N SER A 21 -11.56 2.40 -8.64
CA SER A 21 -12.61 2.80 -7.71
C SER A 21 -12.46 2.12 -6.34
N ASP A 22 -13.12 2.67 -5.32
CA ASP A 22 -13.13 2.08 -3.97
C ASP A 22 -13.63 0.62 -3.98
N GLU A 23 -14.64 0.32 -4.80
CA GLU A 23 -15.18 -1.03 -4.95
C GLU A 23 -14.13 -1.98 -5.56
N GLU A 24 -13.41 -1.54 -6.59
CA GLU A 24 -12.35 -2.33 -7.21
C GLU A 24 -11.19 -2.57 -6.24
N ILE A 25 -10.79 -1.56 -5.45
CA ILE A 25 -9.77 -1.70 -4.39
C ILE A 25 -10.15 -2.83 -3.44
N ILE A 26 -11.42 -2.90 -3.02
CA ILE A 26 -11.90 -3.92 -2.09
C ILE A 26 -12.00 -5.28 -2.78
N THR A 27 -12.73 -5.36 -3.89
CA THR A 27 -13.16 -6.63 -4.50
C THR A 27 -12.05 -7.29 -5.32
N CYS A 28 -11.31 -6.53 -6.12
CA CYS A 28 -10.31 -7.06 -7.03
C CYS A 28 -8.92 -7.18 -6.40
N TYR A 29 -8.59 -6.35 -5.41
CA TYR A 29 -7.23 -6.26 -4.85
C TYR A 29 -7.14 -6.71 -3.40
N LEU A 30 -7.90 -6.11 -2.49
CA LEU A 30 -7.77 -6.37 -1.05
C LEU A 30 -8.32 -7.74 -0.67
N THR A 31 -9.52 -8.09 -1.16
CA THR A 31 -10.16 -9.38 -0.87
C THR A 31 -9.29 -10.56 -1.31
N HIS A 32 -8.65 -10.45 -2.48
CA HIS A 32 -7.72 -11.47 -2.96
C HIS A 32 -6.47 -11.57 -2.08
N LYS A 33 -5.89 -10.43 -1.67
CA LYS A 33 -4.71 -10.42 -0.78
C LYS A 33 -4.99 -11.03 0.60
N VAL A 34 -6.19 -10.84 1.13
CA VAL A 34 -6.59 -11.43 2.43
C VAL A 34 -6.81 -12.94 2.32
N ARG A 35 -7.34 -13.41 1.18
CA ARG A 35 -7.60 -14.84 0.94
C ARG A 35 -6.34 -15.63 0.59
N ASP A 36 -5.42 -15.00 -0.14
CA ASP A 36 -4.14 -15.58 -0.53
C ASP A 36 -3.00 -14.61 -0.24
N TYR A 37 -2.19 -14.95 0.76
CA TYR A 37 -1.02 -14.17 1.13
C TYR A 37 0.00 -14.05 -0.02
N ASN A 38 0.05 -15.01 -0.94
CA ASN A 38 0.93 -14.97 -2.11
C ASN A 38 0.36 -14.16 -3.27
N PHE A 39 -0.88 -13.66 -3.18
CA PHE A 39 -1.44 -12.77 -4.18
C PHE A 39 -0.56 -11.54 -4.33
N THR A 40 -0.24 -11.20 -5.58
CA THR A 40 0.51 -10.01 -5.93
C THR A 40 -0.23 -9.24 -7.01
N ALA A 41 -0.44 -7.95 -6.76
CA ALA A 41 -0.87 -7.02 -7.80
C ALA A 41 0.37 -6.34 -8.41
N VAL A 42 0.33 -6.10 -9.71
CA VAL A 42 1.39 -5.37 -10.41
C VAL A 42 1.48 -3.93 -9.89
N ALA A 43 0.33 -3.28 -9.68
CA ALA A 43 0.27 -1.89 -9.28
C ALA A 43 0.45 -1.64 -7.76
N ILE A 44 0.18 -2.62 -6.90
CA ILE A 44 0.15 -2.43 -5.44
C ILE A 44 1.39 -3.07 -4.78
N GLY A 45 2.16 -2.25 -4.06
CA GLY A 45 3.33 -2.65 -3.29
C GLY A 45 2.98 -3.23 -1.92
N GLU A 46 3.97 -3.73 -1.19
CA GLU A 46 3.85 -4.03 0.24
C GLU A 46 4.72 -3.06 1.01
N VAL A 47 4.20 -2.50 2.10
CA VAL A 47 4.96 -1.59 2.97
C VAL A 47 4.57 -1.75 4.43
N ASP A 48 5.56 -1.63 5.30
CA ASP A 48 5.32 -1.35 6.72
C ASP A 48 5.22 0.16 6.90
N ILE A 49 3.99 0.66 7.02
CA ILE A 49 3.71 2.09 7.13
C ILE A 49 4.17 2.66 8.48
N ASN A 50 4.40 1.82 9.50
CA ASN A 50 4.91 2.23 10.80
C ASN A 50 6.45 2.35 10.80
N LYS A 51 7.13 1.79 9.80
CA LYS A 51 8.58 1.88 9.61
C LYS A 51 8.97 2.63 8.34
N SER A 52 8.04 3.36 7.75
CA SER A 52 8.27 4.11 6.51
C SER A 52 7.76 5.52 6.68
N GLU A 53 8.61 6.49 6.37
CA GLU A 53 8.19 7.88 6.38
C GLU A 53 7.45 8.23 5.08
N PRO A 54 6.52 9.21 5.11
CA PRO A 54 5.71 9.56 3.93
C PRO A 54 6.54 9.85 2.68
N TRP A 55 7.70 10.50 2.83
CA TRP A 55 8.60 10.85 1.72
C TRP A 55 9.38 9.65 1.15
N GLU A 56 9.42 8.52 1.85
CA GLU A 56 10.04 7.29 1.35
C GLU A 56 9.06 6.45 0.52
N LEU A 57 7.75 6.58 0.76
CA LEU A 57 6.72 5.77 0.13
C LEU A 57 6.79 5.80 -1.41
N PRO A 58 6.98 6.96 -2.09
CA PRO A 58 7.07 7.00 -3.55
C PRO A 58 8.15 6.05 -4.11
N SER A 59 9.29 5.94 -3.44
CA SER A 59 10.40 5.06 -3.88
C SER A 59 10.11 3.56 -3.67
N LYS A 60 9.17 3.24 -2.78
CA LYS A 60 8.74 1.86 -2.45
C LYS A 60 7.55 1.42 -3.31
N ALA A 61 6.92 2.33 -4.04
CA ALA A 61 5.75 2.04 -4.87
C ALA A 61 6.13 1.23 -6.12
N LYS A 62 5.23 0.33 -6.55
CA LYS A 62 5.41 -0.43 -7.80
C LYS A 62 4.94 0.34 -9.04
N MET A 63 3.97 1.24 -8.88
CA MET A 63 3.35 2.03 -9.93
C MET A 63 2.74 3.30 -9.32
N GLY A 64 2.53 4.32 -10.15
CA GLY A 64 1.87 5.56 -9.78
C GLY A 64 2.81 6.77 -9.79
N GLU A 65 2.27 7.93 -10.19
CA GLU A 65 3.03 9.19 -10.27
C GLU A 65 2.64 10.16 -9.15
N LYS A 66 1.33 10.30 -8.91
CA LYS A 66 0.75 11.23 -7.92
C LYS A 66 0.13 10.53 -6.72
N GLU A 67 -0.26 9.28 -6.91
CA GLU A 67 -0.93 8.44 -5.93
C GLU A 67 -0.25 7.07 -5.94
N TRP A 68 -0.10 6.48 -4.76
CA TRP A 68 0.55 5.19 -4.58
C TRP A 68 -0.29 4.30 -3.69
N TYR A 69 -0.34 3.02 -4.05
CA TYR A 69 -1.16 2.03 -3.37
C TYR A 69 -0.27 0.97 -2.75
N PHE A 70 -0.55 0.65 -1.49
CA PHE A 70 0.19 -0.36 -0.74
C PHE A 70 -0.74 -1.27 0.04
N TYR A 71 -0.37 -2.54 0.11
CA TYR A 71 -0.77 -3.40 1.20
C TYR A 71 0.09 -3.06 2.42
N CYS A 72 -0.57 -2.83 3.55
CA CYS A 72 0.10 -2.66 4.83
C CYS A 72 -0.40 -3.70 5.82
N LEU A 73 0.51 -4.22 6.64
CA LEU A 73 0.12 -5.02 7.79
C LEU A 73 -0.45 -4.08 8.85
N LYS A 74 -1.67 -4.35 9.28
CA LYS A 74 -2.34 -3.54 10.29
C LYS A 74 -1.73 -3.82 11.66
N ASP A 75 -0.83 -2.94 12.09
CA ASP A 75 -0.28 -3.00 13.44
C ASP A 75 -1.28 -2.43 14.48
N ARG A 76 -1.28 -3.01 15.67
CA ARG A 76 -2.14 -2.61 16.79
C ARG A 76 -1.31 -1.82 17.79
N LYS A 77 -1.83 -0.67 18.23
CA LYS A 77 -1.19 0.13 19.27
C LYS A 77 -1.11 -0.61 20.61
N TYR A 78 -2.08 -1.49 20.88
CA TYR A 78 -2.13 -2.30 22.09
C TYR A 78 -2.48 -3.75 21.74
N PRO A 79 -1.89 -4.76 22.41
CA PRO A 79 -2.12 -6.18 22.08
C PRO A 79 -3.61 -6.58 22.03
N THR A 80 -4.40 -6.03 22.95
CA THR A 80 -5.83 -6.35 23.13
C THR A 80 -6.78 -5.34 22.48
N GLY A 81 -6.26 -4.27 21.89
CA GLY A 81 -7.07 -3.17 21.34
C GLY A 81 -7.28 -3.23 19.83
N LEU A 82 -8.35 -2.58 19.36
CA LEU A 82 -8.59 -2.36 17.92
C LEU A 82 -7.90 -1.10 17.37
N LYS A 83 -7.30 -0.29 18.26
CA LYS A 83 -6.65 0.96 17.89
C LYS A 83 -5.40 0.67 17.06
N ALA A 84 -5.39 1.15 15.82
CA ALA A 84 -4.25 1.00 14.92
C ALA A 84 -3.04 1.77 15.45
N ASN A 85 -1.84 1.20 15.30
CA ASN A 85 -0.61 1.95 15.46
C ASN A 85 -0.41 2.85 14.24
N ARG A 86 -0.06 4.10 14.49
CA ARG A 86 0.14 5.13 13.47
C ARG A 86 1.44 5.90 13.67
N ALA A 87 2.29 5.48 14.59
CA ALA A 87 3.61 6.07 14.77
C ALA A 87 4.52 5.67 13.62
N THR A 88 5.41 6.59 13.25
CA THR A 88 6.63 6.37 12.48
C THR A 88 7.83 6.76 13.35
N GLU A 89 9.06 6.72 12.83
CA GLU A 89 10.24 7.11 13.60
C GLU A 89 10.26 8.62 13.84
N ALA A 90 9.94 9.40 12.80
CA ALA A 90 9.97 10.86 12.83
C ALA A 90 8.63 11.50 13.26
N GLY A 91 7.54 10.73 13.41
CA GLY A 91 6.24 11.29 13.72
C GLY A 91 5.09 10.30 13.84
N TYR A 92 3.90 10.72 13.40
CA TYR A 92 2.71 9.87 13.42
C TYR A 92 1.66 10.33 12.38
N TRP A 93 0.87 9.37 11.89
CA TRP A 93 -0.29 9.62 11.04
C TRP A 93 -1.52 9.99 11.89
N LYS A 94 -2.11 11.17 11.62
CA LYS A 94 -3.35 11.62 12.25
C LYS A 94 -4.55 11.30 11.35
N ALA A 95 -5.60 10.69 11.91
CA ALA A 95 -6.85 10.56 11.16
C ALA A 95 -7.47 11.93 10.92
N THR A 96 -8.01 12.10 9.73
CA THR A 96 -8.79 13.26 9.30
C THR A 96 -10.07 12.76 8.65
N GLY A 97 -11.20 13.44 8.86
CA GLY A 97 -12.49 13.04 8.31
C GLY A 97 -13.26 12.02 9.17
N LYS A 98 -14.35 11.50 8.60
CA LYS A 98 -15.13 10.38 9.16
C LYS A 98 -14.93 9.16 8.27
N ASP A 99 -14.97 7.99 8.89
CA ASP A 99 -15.05 6.70 8.21
C ASP A 99 -16.41 6.52 7.52
#